data_AF-A0A2U8HG55-F1
#
_entry.id   AF-A0A2U8HG55-F1
#
_cell.length_a   1.000
_cell.length_b   1.000
_cell.length_c   1.000
_cell.angle_alpha   90.00
_cell.angle_beta   90.00
_cell.angle_gamma   90.00
#
_symmetry.space_group_name_H-M   'P 1'
#
loop_
_entity.id
_entity.type
_entity.pdbx_description
1 polymer ?
#
loop_
_entity_poly.entity_id
_entity_poly.type
_entity_poly.pdbx_seq_one_letter_code
_entity_poly.pdbx_strand_id
1 'polypeptide(L)'
;MNLEDFAKRLPVNFTEQEFVALMNQVIDLKKIVDLPAAERSALFNGAQYLVDFIMLAQEANGELHTHQGHPVVNYGGPFIPHFLVRPEGVEMDRTVLQTFGVGEAERYFGDG
;
A
#
# COMPACT_ATOMS: atom_id res chain seq x y z
N MET A 1 1.38 -11.30 -13.92
CA MET A 1 0.64 -11.95 -12.82
C MET A 1 -0.63 -11.14 -12.59
N ASN A 2 -1.74 -11.72 -12.16
CA ASN A 2 -2.90 -10.92 -11.77
C ASN A 2 -2.91 -10.69 -10.24
N LEU A 3 -3.86 -9.89 -9.75
CA LEU A 3 -3.91 -9.55 -8.32
C LEU A 3 -4.35 -10.74 -7.44
N GLU A 4 -5.14 -11.67 -7.97
CA GLU A 4 -5.51 -12.91 -7.25
C GLU A 4 -4.30 -13.84 -7.05
N ASP A 5 -3.42 -13.92 -8.05
CA ASP A 5 -2.16 -14.65 -7.97
C ASP A 5 -1.22 -14.04 -6.92
N PHE A 6 -1.20 -12.71 -6.79
CA PHE A 6 -0.44 -12.01 -5.75
C PHE A 6 -0.88 -12.48 -4.36
N ALA A 7 -2.19 -12.47 -4.07
CA ALA A 7 -2.72 -12.87 -2.77
C ALA A 7 -2.36 -14.32 -2.40
N LYS A 8 -2.28 -15.22 -3.38
CA LYS A 8 -1.92 -16.64 -3.17
C LYS A 8 -0.41 -16.86 -2.97
N ARG A 9 0.42 -15.94 -3.47
CA ARG A 9 1.88 -16.06 -3.49
C ARG A 9 2.57 -15.25 -2.40
N LEU A 10 1.89 -14.26 -1.83
CA LEU A 10 2.43 -13.50 -0.71
C LEU A 10 2.65 -14.43 0.49
N PRO A 11 3.89 -14.60 0.98
CA PRO A 11 4.15 -15.43 2.15
C PRO A 11 3.46 -14.88 3.40
N VAL A 12 3.29 -15.70 4.44
CA VAL A 12 2.75 -15.23 5.73
C VAL A 12 3.70 -14.22 6.39
N ASN A 13 5.00 -14.47 6.31
CA ASN A 13 6.05 -13.56 6.75
C ASN A 13 6.84 -13.12 5.52
N PHE A 14 6.85 -11.83 5.23
CA PHE A 14 7.53 -11.26 4.08
C PHE A 14 8.24 -9.98 4.46
N THR A 15 9.29 -9.67 3.71
CA THR A 15 9.97 -8.37 3.76
C THR A 15 9.27 -7.37 2.84
N GLU A 16 9.45 -6.07 3.09
CA GLU A 16 8.94 -5.02 2.21
C GLU A 16 9.46 -5.18 0.77
N GLN A 17 10.70 -5.63 0.59
CA GLN A 17 11.28 -5.89 -0.72
C GLN A 17 10.58 -7.04 -1.46
N GLU A 18 10.24 -8.13 -0.76
CA GLU A 18 9.49 -9.25 -1.33
C GLU A 18 8.07 -8.82 -1.74
N PHE A 19 7.40 -8.02 -0.90
CA PHE A 19 6.10 -7.45 -1.22
C PHE A 19 6.16 -6.64 -2.52
N VAL A 20 7.10 -5.70 -2.62
CA VAL A 20 7.29 -4.85 -3.80
C VAL A 20 7.68 -5.65 -5.03
N ALA A 21 8.54 -6.68 -4.87
CA ALA A 21 8.94 -7.54 -5.98
C ALA A 21 7.76 -8.36 -6.53
N LEU A 22 6.88 -8.87 -5.66
CA LEU A 22 5.66 -9.56 -6.08
C LEU A 22 4.66 -8.59 -6.72
N MET A 23 4.45 -7.40 -6.13
CA MET A 23 3.54 -6.40 -6.70
C MET A 23 4.00 -5.92 -8.08
N ASN A 24 5.32 -5.76 -8.28
CA ASN A 24 5.89 -5.41 -9.60
C ASN A 24 5.63 -6.46 -10.69
N GLN A 25 5.31 -7.72 -10.33
CA GLN A 25 4.89 -8.74 -11.29
C GLN A 25 3.40 -8.62 -11.68
N VAL A 26 2.60 -7.90 -10.88
CA VAL A 26 1.20 -7.58 -11.16
C VAL A 26 1.12 -6.32 -12.02
N ILE A 27 1.75 -5.25 -11.56
CA ILE A 27 1.79 -3.95 -12.22
C ILE A 27 3.20 -3.38 -12.13
N ASP A 28 3.70 -2.85 -13.25
CA ASP A 28 5.00 -2.17 -13.28
C ASP A 28 4.88 -0.84 -12.51
N LEU A 29 5.32 -0.84 -11.24
CA LEU A 29 5.15 0.29 -10.33
C LEU A 29 5.89 1.54 -10.82
N LYS A 30 6.99 1.39 -11.57
CA LYS A 30 7.74 2.53 -12.12
C LYS A 30 6.92 3.26 -13.17
N LYS A 31 6.18 2.53 -14.00
CA LYS A 31 5.37 3.13 -15.07
C LYS A 31 4.24 3.99 -14.53
N ILE A 32 3.74 3.72 -13.32
CA ILE A 32 2.66 4.52 -12.71
C ILE A 32 3.06 6.00 -12.63
N VAL A 33 4.33 6.29 -12.33
CA VAL A 33 4.83 7.66 -12.23
C VAL A 33 4.69 8.41 -13.56
N ASP A 34 4.96 7.73 -14.67
CA ASP A 34 5.01 8.31 -16.01
C ASP A 34 3.65 8.33 -16.72
N LEU A 35 2.61 7.69 -16.15
CA LEU A 35 1.27 7.68 -16.73
C LEU A 35 0.69 9.11 -16.89
N PRO A 36 -0.15 9.37 -17.90
CA PRO A 36 -0.96 10.57 -17.95
C PRO A 36 -1.81 10.76 -16.69
N ALA A 37 -2.10 12.00 -16.32
CA ALA A 37 -2.87 12.29 -15.09
C ALA A 37 -4.25 11.62 -15.07
N ALA A 38 -4.94 11.57 -16.22
CA ALA A 38 -6.22 10.88 -16.36
C ALA A 38 -6.11 9.37 -16.12
N GLU A 39 -5.06 8.73 -16.63
CA GLU A 39 -4.81 7.31 -16.43
C GLU A 39 -4.42 6.99 -14.98
N ARG A 40 -3.57 7.82 -14.34
CA ARG A 40 -3.30 7.70 -12.90
C ARG A 40 -4.57 7.86 -12.06
N SER A 41 -5.45 8.78 -12.42
CA SER A 41 -6.72 8.99 -11.72
C SER A 41 -7.65 7.79 -11.87
N ALA A 42 -7.75 7.21 -13.08
CA ALA A 42 -8.53 6.00 -13.30
C ALA A 42 -7.97 4.80 -12.50
N LEU A 43 -6.65 4.64 -12.47
CA LEU A 43 -5.98 3.60 -11.67
C LEU A 43 -6.24 3.78 -10.18
N PHE A 44 -6.14 5.01 -9.66
CA PHE A 44 -6.46 5.33 -8.27
C PHE A 44 -7.90 4.97 -7.92
N ASN A 45 -8.88 5.36 -8.75
CA ASN A 45 -10.30 5.06 -8.51
C ASN A 45 -10.56 3.55 -8.47
N GLY A 46 -9.96 2.79 -9.39
CA GLY A 46 -10.07 1.33 -9.41
C GLY A 46 -9.45 0.66 -8.18
N ALA A 47 -8.27 1.12 -7.77
CA ALA A 47 -7.59 0.61 -6.57
C ALA A 47 -8.36 0.94 -5.29
N GLN A 48 -8.85 2.18 -5.15
CA GLN A 48 -9.64 2.59 -3.98
C GLN A 48 -10.94 1.80 -3.86
N TYR A 49 -11.69 1.66 -4.97
CA TYR A 49 -12.90 0.83 -4.99
C TYR A 49 -12.61 -0.60 -4.51
N LEU A 50 -11.49 -1.18 -4.96
CA LEU A 50 -11.11 -2.52 -4.56
C LEU A 50 -10.77 -2.60 -3.07
N VAL A 51 -10.05 -1.61 -2.53
CA VAL A 51 -9.78 -1.51 -1.09
C VAL A 51 -11.10 -1.47 -0.31
N ASP A 52 -12.03 -0.60 -0.70
CA ASP A 52 -13.33 -0.46 -0.02
C ASP A 52 -14.13 -1.77 -0.06
N PHE A 53 -14.13 -2.46 -1.20
CA PHE A 53 -14.83 -3.73 -1.36
C PHE A 53 -14.20 -4.86 -0.55
N ILE A 54 -12.86 -4.93 -0.47
CA ILE A 54 -12.15 -5.89 0.37
C ILE A 54 -12.48 -5.63 1.84
N MET A 55 -12.43 -4.38 2.30
CA MET A 55 -12.78 -4.02 3.68
C MET A 55 -14.22 -4.45 4.03
N LEU A 56 -15.18 -4.19 3.13
CA LEU A 56 -16.57 -4.63 3.32
C LEU A 56 -16.66 -6.17 3.43
N ALA A 57 -15.92 -6.91 2.62
CA ALA A 57 -15.88 -8.37 2.70
C ALA A 57 -15.29 -8.85 4.03
N GLN A 58 -14.21 -8.21 4.51
CA GLN A 58 -13.62 -8.54 5.82
C GLN A 58 -14.59 -8.25 6.98
N GLU A 59 -15.28 -7.11 6.94
CA GLU A 59 -16.33 -6.77 7.90
C GLU A 59 -17.45 -7.81 7.91
N ALA A 60 -17.99 -8.16 6.73
CA ALA A 60 -19.05 -9.13 6.60
C ALA A 60 -18.67 -10.54 7.12
N ASN A 61 -17.37 -10.86 7.13
CA ASN A 61 -16.83 -12.12 7.64
C ASN A 61 -16.33 -12.04 9.09
N GLY A 62 -16.50 -10.90 9.78
CA GLY A 62 -16.13 -10.74 11.19
C GLY A 62 -14.62 -10.61 11.44
N GLU A 63 -13.87 -10.13 10.45
CA GLU A 63 -12.40 -9.98 10.50
C GLU A 63 -11.94 -8.59 10.99
N LEU A 64 -12.86 -7.81 11.58
CA LEU A 64 -12.55 -6.48 12.09
C LEU A 64 -11.62 -6.53 13.30
N HIS A 65 -10.58 -5.70 13.26
CA HIS A 65 -9.71 -5.42 14.40
C HIS A 65 -10.01 -4.04 14.96
N THR A 66 -9.85 -3.88 16.28
CA THR A 66 -10.02 -2.58 16.95
C THR A 66 -8.80 -2.22 17.78
N HIS A 67 -8.37 -0.96 17.71
CA HIS A 67 -7.37 -0.38 18.60
C HIS A 67 -7.99 0.82 19.33
N GLN A 68 -7.92 0.84 20.65
CA GLN A 68 -8.54 1.89 21.50
C GLN A 68 -10.05 2.13 21.20
N GLY A 69 -10.79 1.06 20.86
CA GLY A 69 -12.21 1.16 20.54
C GLY A 69 -12.55 1.65 19.13
N HIS A 70 -11.54 1.92 18.31
CA HIS A 70 -11.71 2.33 16.91
C HIS A 70 -11.34 1.18 15.96
N PRO A 71 -12.10 0.96 14.87
CA PRO A 71 -11.73 -0.02 13.85
C PRO A 71 -10.39 0.36 13.22
N VAL A 72 -9.52 -0.64 13.04
CA VAL A 72 -8.21 -0.48 12.41
C VAL A 72 -8.00 -1.52 11.34
N VAL A 73 -7.19 -1.16 10.34
CA VAL A 73 -6.77 -2.04 9.26
C VAL A 73 -5.29 -2.29 9.42
N ASN A 74 -4.91 -3.56 9.46
CA ASN A 74 -3.50 -3.94 9.43
C ASN A 74 -3.01 -3.90 7.99
N TYR A 75 -1.97 -3.12 7.73
CA TYR A 75 -1.31 -3.04 6.44
C TYR A 75 0.13 -3.55 6.60
N GLY A 76 0.47 -4.60 5.87
CA GLY A 76 1.79 -5.24 5.95
C GLY A 76 2.78 -4.78 4.87
N GLY A 77 2.34 -3.98 3.89
CA GLY A 77 3.22 -3.49 2.83
C GLY A 77 4.08 -2.29 3.27
N PRO A 78 4.99 -1.82 2.39
CA PRO A 78 5.81 -0.65 2.70
C PRO A 78 4.97 0.61 2.87
N PHE A 79 5.35 1.45 3.84
CA PHE A 79 4.71 2.74 4.07
C PHE A 79 5.08 3.75 2.97
N ILE A 80 4.08 4.45 2.41
CA ILE A 80 4.31 5.50 1.41
C ILE A 80 3.87 6.85 2.01
N PRO A 81 4.79 7.79 2.33
CA PRO A 81 4.49 9.10 2.93
C PRO A 81 3.86 10.08 1.92
N HIS A 82 2.69 9.74 1.40
CA HIS A 82 1.91 10.64 0.53
C HIS A 82 1.21 11.74 1.33
N PHE A 83 0.61 12.70 0.62
CA PHE A 83 0.08 13.94 1.20
C PHE A 83 -1.00 13.80 2.29
N LEU A 84 -1.63 12.62 2.45
CA LEU A 84 -2.64 12.38 3.50
C LEU A 84 -2.04 11.80 4.79
N VAL A 85 -0.86 11.19 4.72
CA VAL A 85 -0.27 10.42 5.82
C VAL A 85 1.15 10.86 6.17
N ARG A 86 1.78 11.67 5.31
CA ARG A 86 3.09 12.27 5.60
C ARG A 86 2.97 13.16 6.84
N PRO A 87 3.90 13.05 7.82
CA PRO A 87 3.87 13.90 8.99
C PRO A 87 3.92 15.39 8.66
N GLU A 88 3.26 16.19 9.50
CA GLU A 88 3.22 17.64 9.36
C GLU A 88 4.64 18.22 9.42
N GLY A 89 4.91 19.21 8.54
CA GLY A 89 6.22 19.86 8.45
C GLY A 89 7.29 19.05 7.69
N VAL A 90 6.99 17.82 7.23
CA VAL A 90 7.94 17.04 6.42
C VAL A 90 7.73 17.27 4.93
N GLU A 91 8.82 17.64 4.24
CA GLU A 91 8.83 17.80 2.80
C GLU A 91 8.67 16.46 2.06
N MET A 92 8.16 16.53 0.82
CA MET A 92 8.02 15.35 -0.01
C MET A 92 9.39 14.84 -0.48
N ASP A 93 9.77 13.64 -0.03
CA ASP A 93 10.95 12.93 -0.53
C ASP A 93 10.62 12.22 -1.85
N ARG A 94 11.22 12.68 -2.96
CA ARG A 94 11.01 12.08 -4.30
C ARG A 94 11.68 10.72 -4.45
N THR A 95 12.65 10.37 -3.62
CA THR A 95 13.34 9.07 -3.69
C THR A 95 12.39 7.92 -3.39
N VAL A 96 11.30 8.18 -2.66
CA VAL A 96 10.20 7.22 -2.40
C VAL A 96 9.56 6.68 -3.67
N LEU A 97 9.55 7.46 -4.76
CA LEU A 97 9.05 6.99 -6.06
C LEU A 97 9.95 5.90 -6.69
N GLN A 98 11.19 5.78 -6.23
CA GLN A 98 12.17 4.79 -6.68
C GLN A 98 12.26 3.60 -5.73
N THR A 99 12.11 3.83 -4.43
CA THR A 99 12.15 2.79 -3.39
C THR A 99 10.79 2.13 -3.15
N PHE A 100 9.71 2.73 -3.64
CA PHE A 100 8.32 2.29 -3.42
C PHE A 100 7.92 2.22 -1.95
N GLY A 101 8.51 3.08 -1.10
CA GLY A 101 8.23 3.14 0.33
C GLY A 101 9.04 2.17 1.19
N VAL A 102 9.93 1.36 0.58
CA VAL A 102 10.79 0.44 1.32
C VAL A 102 11.70 1.20 2.29
N GLY A 103 11.65 0.85 3.57
CA GLY A 103 12.38 1.46 4.69
C GLY A 103 11.78 2.76 5.22
N GLU A 104 10.69 3.26 4.63
CA GLU A 104 10.12 4.55 5.04
C GLU A 104 9.40 4.44 6.39
N ALA A 105 8.77 3.30 6.71
CA ALA A 105 8.09 3.13 8.00
C ALA A 105 9.06 3.34 9.18
N GLU A 106 10.21 2.68 9.16
CA GLU A 106 11.28 2.84 10.16
C GLU A 106 11.77 4.29 10.23
N ARG A 107 11.89 4.96 9.07
CA ARG A 107 12.34 6.37 8.98
C ARG A 107 11.37 7.35 9.62
N TYR A 108 10.05 7.14 9.51
CA TYR A 108 9.04 8.07 10.01
C TYR A 108 8.53 7.74 11.41
N PHE A 109 8.48 6.47 11.76
CA PHE A 109 7.87 6.00 13.01
C PHE A 109 8.88 5.42 14.00
N GLY A 110 10.14 5.25 13.60
CA GLY A 110 11.18 4.60 14.41
C GLY A 110 11.07 3.07 14.40
N ASP A 111 11.89 2.41 15.22
CA ASP A 111 11.68 1.00 15.55
C ASP A 111 10.38 0.91 16.36
N GLY A 112 9.35 0.27 15.77
CA GLY A 112 8.09 -0.03 16.45
C GLY A 112 8.23 -1.02 17.60
#